data_AF-A0A9P0FWY6-F1
#
_entry.id   AF-A0A9P0FWY6-F1
#
_cell.length_a   1.000
_cell.length_b   1.000
_cell.length_c   1.000
_cell.angle_alpha   90.00
_cell.angle_beta   90.00
_cell.angle_gamma   90.00
#
_symmetry.space_group_name_H-M   'P 1'
#
loop_
_entity.id
_entity.type
_entity.pdbx_description
1 polymer ?
#
loop_
_entity_poly.entity_id
_entity_poly.type
_entity_poly.pdbx_seq_one_letter_code
_entity_poly.pdbx_strand_id
1 'polypeptide(L)'
;MYLEILNRALISFRQVCIAQSSQLHTTAASYAAIRRTTSAAGGVMGLGKGKKKAGKLGTMEKKEMPVETDPEKLVKYVCGSNIYTSGEDVKIQEDSAYPEWLWSLNTGRAPALETLDPSSKAYWLRVRAAGIRRNNKLRSLRKF
;
A
#
# COMPACT_ATOMS: atom_id res chain seq x y z
N MET A 1 24.83 53.36 -14.97
CA MET A 1 23.36 53.26 -14.79
C MET A 1 22.74 51.93 -15.22
N TYR A 2 23.48 50.93 -15.72
CA TYR A 2 22.91 49.61 -16.08
C TYR A 2 23.49 48.42 -15.27
N LEU A 3 24.21 48.71 -14.18
CA LEU A 3 24.79 47.67 -13.29
C LEU A 3 24.17 47.67 -11.88
N GLU A 4 23.42 48.71 -11.51
CA GLU A 4 22.70 48.78 -10.23
C GLU A 4 21.27 48.21 -10.30
N ILE A 5 20.79 47.88 -11.50
CA ILE A 5 19.43 47.35 -11.71
C ILE A 5 19.39 45.82 -11.54
N LEU A 6 20.51 45.13 -11.79
CA LEU A 6 20.58 43.66 -11.64
C LEU A 6 20.74 43.20 -10.19
N ASN A 7 21.28 44.03 -9.30
CA ASN A 7 21.50 43.66 -7.89
C ASN A 7 20.28 43.87 -6.97
N ARG A 8 19.15 44.37 -7.49
CA ARG A 8 17.91 44.53 -6.72
C ARG A 8 16.83 43.49 -7.04
N ALA A 9 17.02 42.64 -8.05
CA ALA A 9 16.04 41.64 -8.46
C ALA A 9 16.20 40.26 -7.78
N LEU A 10 17.29 40.04 -7.04
CA LEU A 10 17.60 38.72 -6.44
C LEU A 10 17.33 38.64 -4.93
N ILE A 11 16.71 39.65 -4.33
CA ILE A 11 16.38 39.66 -2.91
C ILE A 11 14.92 40.05 -2.73
N SER A 12 14.01 39.09 -2.87
CA SER A 12 12.76 39.01 -2.06
C SER A 12 11.83 37.89 -2.55
N PHE A 13 12.31 36.65 -2.62
CA PHE A 13 11.42 35.48 -2.68
C PHE A 13 11.90 34.35 -1.76
N ARG A 14 12.58 34.71 -0.66
CA ARG A 14 12.89 33.80 0.45
C ARG A 14 11.99 34.05 1.67
N GLN A 15 10.81 34.63 1.45
CA GLN A 15 9.79 34.72 2.47
C GLN A 15 8.94 33.44 2.45
N VAL A 16 9.33 32.50 3.32
CA VAL A 16 8.39 31.74 4.15
C VAL A 16 7.41 30.85 3.37
N CYS A 17 7.94 29.80 2.73
CA CYS A 17 7.20 28.54 2.67
C CYS A 17 7.43 27.80 3.99
N ILE A 18 6.82 28.27 5.09
CA ILE A 18 6.50 27.36 6.21
C ILE A 18 5.37 26.50 5.67
N ALA A 19 5.73 25.45 4.94
CA ALA A 19 4.82 24.36 4.70
C ALA A 19 4.45 23.83 6.08
N GLN A 20 3.20 24.02 6.49
CA GLN A 20 2.63 23.26 7.59
C GLN A 20 2.77 21.80 7.19
N SER A 21 3.84 21.17 7.66
CA SER A 21 4.03 19.74 7.51
C SER A 21 2.88 19.10 8.28
N SER A 22 1.90 18.57 7.54
CA SER A 22 0.86 17.73 8.11
C SER A 22 1.56 16.66 8.96
N GLN A 23 1.25 16.65 10.26
CA GLN A 23 1.74 15.63 11.18
C GLN A 23 1.14 14.30 10.70
N LEU A 24 1.87 13.54 9.89
CA LEU A 24 1.42 12.23 9.43
C LEU A 24 1.61 11.23 10.57
N HIS A 25 0.67 10.33 10.77
CA HIS A 25 0.86 9.23 11.74
C HIS A 25 1.93 8.22 11.27
N THR A 26 2.33 8.29 9.99
CA THR A 26 3.36 7.48 9.36
C THR A 26 4.30 8.36 8.53
N THR A 27 5.61 8.13 8.66
CA THR A 27 6.61 8.83 7.86
C THR A 27 6.81 8.13 6.51
N ALA A 28 7.36 8.81 5.50
CA ALA A 28 7.68 8.19 4.22
C ALA A 28 8.57 6.92 4.38
N ALA A 29 9.41 6.89 5.41
CA ALA A 29 10.21 5.74 5.78
C ALA A 29 9.38 4.56 6.31
N SER A 30 8.32 4.80 7.09
CA SER A 30 7.45 3.72 7.59
C SER A 30 6.56 3.14 6.49
N TYR A 31 6.05 3.97 5.57
CA TYR A 31 5.30 3.50 4.40
C TYR A 31 6.16 2.59 3.49
N ALA A 32 7.42 2.96 3.24
CA ALA A 32 8.35 2.16 2.44
C ALA A 32 8.74 0.83 3.11
N ALA A 33 8.74 0.75 4.44
CA ALA A 33 8.98 -0.48 5.20
C ALA A 33 7.78 -1.45 5.14
N ILE A 34 6.55 -0.92 5.08
CA ILE A 34 5.32 -1.73 4.96
C ILE A 34 5.27 -2.44 3.59
N ARG A 35 5.61 -1.76 2.49
CA ARG A 35 5.65 -2.39 1.15
C ARG A 35 6.63 -3.55 1.02
N ARG A 36 7.67 -3.60 1.86
CA ARG A 36 8.64 -4.71 1.87
C ARG A 36 8.23 -5.89 2.76
N THR A 37 7.33 -5.68 3.72
CA THR A 37 6.95 -6.70 4.70
C THR A 37 5.60 -7.38 4.40
N THR A 38 4.74 -6.78 3.56
CA THR A 38 3.44 -7.37 3.20
C THR A 38 3.50 -8.47 2.12
N SER A 39 4.69 -8.77 1.57
CA SER A 39 4.88 -9.87 0.60
C SER A 39 5.80 -11.00 1.09
N ALA A 40 6.40 -10.88 2.27
CA ALA A 40 7.30 -11.88 2.82
C ALA A 40 7.26 -11.85 4.34
N ALA A 41 6.17 -12.36 4.91
CA ALA A 41 6.23 -12.91 6.26
C ALA A 41 7.22 -14.09 6.24
N GLY A 42 8.46 -13.82 6.65
CA GLY A 42 9.51 -14.81 6.83
C GLY A 42 10.42 -15.01 5.61
N GLY A 43 11.72 -14.70 5.78
CA GLY A 43 12.75 -15.30 4.94
C GLY A 43 13.52 -14.37 4.00
N VAL A 44 14.14 -13.31 4.53
CA VAL A 44 15.44 -12.85 3.99
C VAL A 44 16.39 -12.56 5.17
N MET A 45 16.56 -13.54 6.06
CA MET A 45 17.64 -13.58 7.05
C MET A 45 18.45 -14.85 6.79
N GLY A 46 19.00 -14.96 5.58
CA GLY A 46 19.76 -16.15 5.20
C GLY A 46 20.20 -16.13 3.75
N LEU A 47 21.11 -15.23 3.37
CA LEU A 47 22.04 -15.44 2.26
C LEU A 47 23.15 -14.37 2.34
N GLY A 48 24.12 -14.59 3.23
CA GLY A 48 25.28 -13.70 3.34
C GLY A 48 26.06 -13.94 4.62
N LYS A 49 27.18 -14.65 4.51
CA LYS A 49 28.25 -14.68 5.51
C LYS A 49 28.66 -13.23 5.82
N GLY A 50 28.12 -12.67 6.88
CA GLY A 50 28.32 -11.29 7.26
C GLY A 50 27.73 -11.05 8.63
N LYS A 51 28.46 -11.49 9.65
CA LYS A 51 28.21 -11.25 11.07
C LYS A 51 28.35 -9.74 11.34
N LYS A 52 27.41 -8.93 10.87
CA LYS A 52 27.27 -7.52 11.23
C LYS A 52 26.18 -7.46 12.29
N LYS A 53 26.58 -6.98 13.47
CA LYS A 53 25.78 -6.76 14.67
C LYS A 53 24.38 -6.26 14.25
N ALA A 54 23.39 -7.14 14.32
CA ALA A 54 22.01 -6.76 14.29
C ALA A 54 21.77 -5.98 15.58
N GLY A 55 21.98 -4.66 15.51
CA GLY A 55 21.42 -3.75 16.49
C GLY A 55 19.97 -4.16 16.66
N LYS A 56 19.60 -4.40 17.91
CA LYS A 56 18.26 -4.74 18.36
C LYS A 56 17.33 -3.66 17.83
N LEU A 57 16.83 -3.84 16.61
CA LEU A 57 15.80 -3.00 16.04
C LEU A 57 14.61 -3.31 16.93
N GLY A 58 14.40 -2.48 17.94
CA GLY A 58 13.28 -2.58 18.86
C GLY A 58 12.05 -2.82 18.00
N THR A 59 11.34 -3.90 18.29
CA THR A 59 10.04 -4.19 17.71
C THR A 59 9.19 -2.96 17.96
N MET A 60 9.08 -2.09 16.96
CA MET A 60 8.20 -0.95 16.99
C MET A 60 6.80 -1.53 17.18
N GLU A 61 6.22 -1.32 18.35
CA GLU A 61 4.88 -1.79 18.65
C GLU A 61 3.92 -1.15 17.65
N LYS A 62 3.13 -1.98 17.00
CA LYS A 62 2.12 -1.49 16.07
C LYS A 62 1.07 -0.77 16.91
N LYS A 63 0.91 0.53 16.68
CA LYS A 63 -0.14 1.32 17.31
C LYS A 63 -1.49 0.87 16.72
N GLU A 64 -2.26 0.12 17.49
CA GLU A 64 -3.64 -0.22 17.13
C GLU A 64 -4.51 1.02 17.37
N MET A 65 -5.11 1.54 16.31
CA MET A 65 -6.07 2.65 16.43
C MET A 65 -7.42 2.06 16.85
N PRO A 66 -8.16 2.73 17.75
CA PRO A 66 -9.48 2.28 18.14
C PRO A 66 -10.40 2.26 16.91
N VAL A 67 -11.15 1.17 16.76
CA VAL A 67 -12.13 1.03 15.69
C VAL A 67 -13.45 1.62 16.16
N GLU A 68 -14.07 2.44 15.32
CA GLU A 68 -15.37 3.02 15.57
C GLU A 68 -16.44 1.93 15.67
N THR A 69 -17.28 1.99 16.70
CA THR A 69 -18.32 0.96 16.97
C THR A 69 -19.73 1.44 16.59
N ASP A 70 -19.90 2.74 16.32
CA ASP A 70 -21.20 3.34 16.04
C ASP A 70 -21.73 2.95 14.65
N PRO A 71 -22.89 2.28 14.55
CA PRO A 71 -23.39 1.73 13.29
C PRO A 71 -23.75 2.82 12.28
N GLU A 72 -24.30 3.95 12.73
CA GLU A 72 -24.66 5.06 11.84
C GLU A 72 -23.44 5.69 11.16
N LYS A 73 -22.32 5.75 11.87
CA LYS A 73 -21.07 6.31 11.35
C LYS A 73 -20.46 5.38 10.30
N LEU A 74 -20.49 4.07 10.55
CA LEU A 74 -19.98 3.03 9.65
C LEU A 74 -20.75 2.94 8.33
N VAL A 75 -22.05 3.26 8.32
CA VAL A 75 -22.85 3.28 7.09
C VAL A 75 -22.67 4.58 6.29
N LYS A 76 -22.45 5.72 6.96
CA LYS A 76 -22.33 7.03 6.30
C LYS A 76 -20.90 7.33 5.81
N TYR A 77 -19.88 6.78 6.47
CA TYR A 77 -18.47 7.11 6.23
C TYR A 77 -17.61 5.86 6.07
N VAL A 78 -16.55 5.97 5.27
CA VAL A 78 -15.49 4.98 5.17
C VAL A 78 -14.49 5.22 6.30
N CYS A 79 -14.78 4.67 7.48
CA CYS A 79 -13.95 4.84 8.67
C CYS A 79 -12.52 4.32 8.43
N GLY A 80 -11.52 5.14 8.77
CA GLY A 80 -10.09 4.81 8.59
C GLY A 80 -9.55 5.13 7.19
N SER A 81 -10.31 5.86 6.36
CA SER A 81 -9.82 6.39 5.09
C SER A 81 -8.86 7.58 5.28
N ASN A 82 -9.07 8.40 6.31
CA ASN A 82 -8.17 9.50 6.62
C ASN A 82 -6.92 9.03 7.40
N ILE A 83 -5.74 9.23 6.82
CA ILE A 83 -4.44 8.91 7.44
C ILE A 83 -3.78 10.12 8.11
N TYR A 84 -4.33 11.32 7.90
CA TYR A 84 -3.81 12.59 8.41
C TYR A 84 -4.35 12.85 9.81
N THR A 85 -3.61 13.63 10.63
CA THR A 85 -4.08 14.03 11.97
C THR A 85 -5.25 14.99 11.94
N SER A 86 -5.42 15.71 10.83
CA SER A 86 -6.51 16.66 10.60
C SER A 86 -7.30 16.24 9.37
N GLY A 87 -8.62 16.35 9.45
CA GLY A 87 -9.54 16.06 8.35
C GLY A 87 -10.62 15.07 8.74
N GLU A 88 -11.59 14.90 7.84
CA GLU A 88 -12.71 13.98 8.01
C GLU A 88 -12.56 12.76 7.10
N ASP A 89 -13.21 11.65 7.47
CA ASP A 89 -13.26 10.45 6.65
C ASP A 89 -14.15 10.64 5.42
N VAL A 90 -13.89 9.87 4.37
CA VAL A 90 -14.63 9.94 3.11
C VAL A 90 -16.09 9.51 3.34
N LYS A 91 -17.03 10.39 2.99
CA LYS A 91 -18.46 10.11 3.04
C LYS A 91 -18.91 9.24 1.86
N ILE A 92 -19.75 8.24 2.14
CA ILE A 92 -20.34 7.37 1.12
C ILE A 92 -21.43 8.15 0.37
N GLN A 93 -21.38 8.10 -0.96
CA GLN A 93 -22.34 8.74 -1.85
C GLN A 93 -23.40 7.73 -2.31
N GLU A 94 -24.38 8.19 -3.09
CA GLU A 94 -25.38 7.32 -3.71
C GLU A 94 -24.75 6.44 -4.80
N ASP A 95 -25.35 5.28 -5.07
CA ASP A 95 -24.81 4.28 -6.02
C ASP A 95 -24.60 4.83 -7.44
N SER A 96 -25.39 5.83 -7.84
CA SER A 96 -25.30 6.51 -9.16
C SER A 96 -24.05 7.38 -9.32
N ALA A 97 -23.42 7.81 -8.22
CA ALA A 97 -22.18 8.56 -8.28
C ALA A 97 -20.97 7.67 -8.62
N TYR A 98 -21.11 6.36 -8.43
CA TYR A 98 -20.05 5.39 -8.70
C TYR A 98 -20.15 4.83 -10.12
N PRO A 99 -19.01 4.56 -10.79
CA PRO A 99 -19.03 3.95 -12.11
C PRO A 99 -19.62 2.54 -12.13
N GLU A 100 -20.32 2.20 -13.21
CA GLU A 100 -21.04 0.92 -13.35
C GLU A 100 -20.15 -0.33 -13.22
N TRP A 101 -18.89 -0.24 -13.63
CA TRP A 101 -17.96 -1.37 -13.55
C TRP A 101 -17.70 -1.83 -12.10
N LEU A 102 -17.93 -0.97 -11.10
CA LEU A 102 -17.77 -1.31 -9.69
C LEU A 102 -18.67 -2.49 -9.30
N TRP A 103 -19.92 -2.46 -9.77
CA TRP A 103 -20.94 -3.47 -9.47
C TRP A 103 -20.76 -4.75 -10.30
N SER A 104 -19.98 -4.69 -11.37
CA SER A 104 -19.63 -5.86 -12.20
C SER A 104 -18.46 -6.68 -11.64
N LEU A 105 -17.79 -6.22 -10.58
CA LEU A 105 -16.66 -6.92 -9.98
C LEU A 105 -17.08 -8.22 -9.29
N ASN A 106 -16.26 -9.27 -9.44
CA ASN A 106 -16.47 -10.52 -8.70
C ASN A 106 -16.00 -10.37 -7.24
N THR A 107 -16.95 -10.19 -6.33
CA THR A 107 -16.74 -10.16 -4.87
C THR A 107 -16.69 -11.55 -4.24
N GLY A 108 -17.01 -12.59 -5.01
CA GLY A 108 -17.06 -13.96 -4.56
C GLY A 108 -15.72 -14.70 -4.71
N ARG A 109 -15.82 -16.04 -4.78
CA ARG A 109 -14.65 -16.89 -4.99
C ARG A 109 -14.03 -16.61 -6.36
N ALA A 110 -12.70 -16.60 -6.40
CA ALA A 110 -11.98 -16.49 -7.66
C ALA A 110 -12.38 -17.64 -8.62
N PRO A 111 -12.68 -17.34 -9.90
CA PRO A 111 -13.27 -18.30 -10.85
C PRO A 111 -12.39 -19.53 -11.04
N ALA A 112 -13.01 -20.71 -11.17
CA ALA A 112 -12.27 -21.94 -11.41
C ALA A 112 -11.64 -21.93 -12.81
N LEU A 113 -10.61 -22.77 -13.03
CA LEU A 113 -9.96 -22.83 -14.34
C LEU A 113 -10.93 -23.26 -15.45
N GLU A 114 -11.85 -24.17 -15.13
CA GLU A 114 -12.85 -24.74 -16.03
C GLU A 114 -13.89 -23.71 -16.50
N THR A 115 -14.17 -22.69 -15.69
CA THR A 115 -15.16 -21.65 -16.01
C THR A 115 -14.56 -20.50 -16.83
N LEU A 116 -13.23 -20.46 -16.98
CA LEU A 116 -12.52 -19.40 -17.70
C LEU A 116 -12.38 -19.79 -19.17
N ASP A 117 -12.61 -18.81 -20.05
CA ASP A 117 -12.42 -18.99 -21.48
C ASP A 117 -10.93 -19.17 -21.85
N PRO A 118 -10.54 -20.26 -22.56
CA PRO A 118 -9.17 -20.49 -23.03
C PRO A 118 -8.59 -19.38 -23.91
N SER A 119 -9.42 -18.57 -24.57
CA SER A 119 -8.93 -17.44 -25.37
C SER A 119 -8.49 -16.24 -24.51
N SER A 120 -8.93 -16.18 -23.25
CA SER A 120 -8.65 -15.08 -22.33
C SER A 120 -7.29 -15.18 -21.67
N LYS A 121 -6.63 -14.03 -21.48
CA LYS A 121 -5.37 -13.93 -20.71
C LYS A 121 -5.53 -14.44 -19.27
N ALA A 122 -6.70 -14.26 -18.66
CA ALA A 122 -6.96 -14.67 -17.29
C ALA A 122 -6.86 -16.20 -17.10
N TYR A 123 -7.29 -16.96 -18.10
CA TYR A 123 -7.17 -18.43 -18.13
C TYR A 123 -5.70 -18.85 -18.04
N TRP A 124 -4.86 -18.31 -18.94
CA TRP A 124 -3.44 -18.69 -19.02
C TRP A 124 -2.62 -18.28 -17.80
N LEU A 125 -2.94 -17.15 -17.16
CA LEU A 125 -2.34 -16.78 -15.87
C LEU A 125 -2.63 -17.82 -14.79
N ARG A 126 -3.85 -18.37 -14.80
CA ARG A 126 -4.27 -19.39 -13.83
C ARG A 126 -3.66 -20.75 -14.13
N VAL A 127 -3.54 -21.14 -15.41
CA VAL A 127 -2.78 -22.33 -15.85
C VAL A 127 -1.33 -22.24 -15.37
N ARG A 128 -0.67 -21.09 -15.61
CA ARG A 128 0.71 -20.85 -15.16
C ARG A 128 0.84 -21.01 -13.65
N ALA A 129 -0.06 -20.38 -12.88
CA ALA A 129 -0.06 -20.48 -11.42
C ALA A 129 -0.28 -21.93 -10.93
N ALA A 130 -1.10 -22.72 -11.62
CA ALA A 130 -1.28 -24.15 -11.32
C ALA A 130 -0.01 -24.97 -11.62
N GLY A 131 0.65 -24.71 -12.75
CA GLY A 131 1.93 -25.33 -13.10
C GLY A 131 3.04 -25.04 -12.09
N ILE A 132 3.15 -23.78 -11.64
CA ILE A 132 4.11 -23.38 -10.59
C ILE A 132 3.83 -24.14 -9.29
N ARG A 133 2.56 -24.21 -8.86
CA ARG A 133 2.17 -24.95 -7.66
C ARG A 133 2.53 -26.43 -7.75
N ARG A 134 2.25 -27.07 -8.89
CA ARG A 134 2.64 -28.47 -9.15
C ARG A 134 4.16 -28.64 -9.06
N ASN A 135 4.94 -27.79 -9.73
CA ASN A 135 6.40 -27.88 -9.76
C ASN A 135 7.01 -27.67 -8.37
N ASN A 136 6.50 -26.71 -7.59
CA ASN A 136 6.92 -26.51 -6.21
C ASN A 136 6.61 -27.74 -5.34
N LYS A 137 5.45 -28.38 -5.54
CA LYS A 137 5.11 -29.61 -4.83
C LYS A 137 6.04 -30.75 -5.20
N LEU A 138 6.30 -30.98 -6.50
CA LEU A 138 7.24 -32.01 -6.96
C LEU A 138 8.65 -31.77 -6.40
N ARG A 139 9.12 -30.51 -6.43
CA ARG A 139 10.42 -30.13 -5.87
C ARG A 139 10.50 -30.40 -4.37
N SER A 140 9.42 -30.17 -3.62
CA SER A 140 9.38 -30.44 -2.18
C SER A 140 9.44 -31.94 -1.83
N LEU A 141 9.03 -32.82 -2.76
CA LEU A 141 9.06 -34.27 -2.56
C LEU A 141 10.40 -34.90 -2.92
N ARG A 142 11.24 -34.19 -3.68
CA ARG A 142 12.55 -34.69 -4.09
C ARG A 142 13.48 -34.66 -2.87
N LYS A 143 14.05 -35.81 -2.50
CA LYS A 143 15.19 -35.84 -1.57
C LYS A 143 16.39 -35.15 -2.25
N PHE A 144 17.20 -34.47 -1.43
CA PHE A 144 18.29 -33.59 -1.85
C PHE A 144 19.14 -34.16 -2.99
#